data_AF-A0A2X5NM22-F1
#
_entry.id   AF-A0A2X5NM22-F1
#
_cell.length_a   1.000
_cell.length_b   1.000
_cell.length_c   1.000
_cell.angle_alpha   90.00
_cell.angle_beta   90.00
_cell.angle_gamma   90.00
#
_symmetry.space_group_name_H-M   'P 1'
#
loop_
_entity.id
_entity.type
_entity.pdbx_description
1 polymer ?
#
loop_
_entity_poly.entity_id
_entity_poly.type
_entity_poly.pdbx_seq_one_letter_code
_entity_poly.pdbx_strand_id
1 'polypeptide(L)'
;MQANISLVIHLSNKLFADPRRIRLLLAIEETGSISRGARLAEISYKTAWDAIDAMNTLAEQTIVERVAGGKGGGGAHLTVYGRRMLRLYQLLEQIQQKAFDVLQEDNQPLNSLPGAISRFSLQTSARNQLSGTVADRHSDGVLETITVLLSDKHTRVQVTITHGSGERLQIMPDKEVLVLIKAPWLKVHPRPAGEENQFPVTISAITPGHTGTEVLMQLANGETLCATLPPERQISPKVSPPGPVSTPPMPYWPA
;
A
#
# COMPACT_ATOMS: atom_id res chain seq x y z
N MET A 1 11.32 -16.38 10.31
CA MET A 1 12.64 -16.27 9.65
C MET A 1 13.04 -14.80 9.70
N GLN A 2 14.23 -14.43 10.20
CA GLN A 2 14.68 -13.02 10.16
C GLN A 2 15.46 -12.81 8.86
N ALA A 3 14.89 -12.08 7.92
CA ALA A 3 15.59 -11.66 6.71
C ALA A 3 16.33 -10.35 6.96
N ASN A 4 17.55 -10.24 6.46
CA ASN A 4 18.29 -8.99 6.44
C ASN A 4 18.21 -8.42 5.01
N ILE A 5 17.56 -7.28 4.88
CA ILE A 5 17.32 -6.64 3.58
C ILE A 5 18.10 -5.34 3.53
N SER A 6 18.87 -5.16 2.46
CA SER A 6 19.67 -3.95 2.25
C SER A 6 19.19 -3.19 1.01
N LEU A 7 19.10 -1.86 1.13
CA LEU A 7 18.78 -0.97 0.03
C LEU A 7 20.06 -0.38 -0.58
N VAL A 8 20.21 -0.48 -1.91
CA VAL A 8 21.30 0.16 -2.65
C VAL A 8 20.70 0.99 -3.77
N ILE A 9 21.11 2.26 -3.86
CA ILE A 9 20.61 3.22 -4.84
C ILE A 9 21.76 3.60 -5.77
N HIS A 10 21.51 3.46 -7.08
CA HIS A 10 22.40 3.92 -8.13
C HIS A 10 21.76 5.11 -8.86
N LEU A 11 22.56 6.15 -9.12
CA LEU A 11 22.19 7.27 -10.01
C LEU A 11 23.14 7.27 -11.20
N SER A 12 22.59 7.32 -12.42
CA SER A 12 23.40 7.25 -13.65
C SER A 12 24.39 6.07 -13.66
N ASN A 13 23.93 4.89 -13.25
CA ASN A 13 24.71 3.65 -13.07
C ASN A 13 25.90 3.73 -12.08
N LYS A 14 26.01 4.80 -11.30
CA LYS A 14 27.04 4.95 -10.26
C LYS A 14 26.43 4.78 -8.89
N LEU A 15 27.19 4.16 -7.98
CA LEU A 15 26.76 3.99 -6.59
C LEU A 15 26.49 5.36 -5.97
N PHE A 16 25.27 5.59 -5.51
CA PHE A 16 24.85 6.82 -4.85
C PHE A 16 24.72 6.60 -3.35
N ALA A 17 23.83 5.70 -2.92
CA ALA A 17 23.61 5.39 -1.50
C ALA A 17 23.62 3.87 -1.26
N ASP A 18 24.23 3.48 -0.15
CA ASP A 18 24.25 2.12 0.39
C ASP A 18 24.28 2.19 1.92
N PRO A 19 24.10 1.06 2.64
CA PRO A 19 24.08 1.08 4.10
C PRO A 19 25.35 1.70 4.72
N ARG A 20 26.51 1.55 4.06
CA ARG A 20 27.79 2.09 4.54
C ARG A 20 27.86 3.60 4.42
N ARG A 21 27.45 4.19 3.29
CA ARG A 21 27.40 5.65 3.09
C ARG A 21 26.35 6.29 3.99
N ILE A 22 25.22 5.62 4.21
CA ILE A 22 24.18 6.12 5.12
C ILE A 22 24.68 6.16 6.56
N ARG A 23 25.40 5.11 7.01
CA ARG A 23 26.07 5.12 8.32
C ARG A 23 27.07 6.26 8.46
N LEU A 24 27.85 6.53 7.40
CA LEU A 24 28.76 7.69 7.37
C LEU A 24 28.01 9.01 7.53
N LEU A 25 26.91 9.21 6.80
CA LEU A 25 26.13 10.45 6.87
C LEU A 25 25.51 10.67 8.26
N LEU A 26 24.95 9.62 8.86
CA LEU A 26 24.44 9.68 10.24
C LEU A 26 25.55 10.02 11.24
N ALA A 27 26.72 9.39 11.11
CA ALA A 27 27.86 9.66 11.97
C ALA A 27 28.42 11.10 11.80
N ILE A 28 28.34 11.66 10.59
CA ILE A 28 28.71 13.06 10.34
C ILE A 28 27.70 14.01 10.98
N GLU A 29 26.40 13.72 10.88
CA GLU A 29 25.36 14.54 11.54
C GLU A 29 25.53 14.57 13.05
N GLU A 30 25.89 13.42 13.66
CA GLU A 30 26.14 13.32 15.10
C GLU A 30 27.44 14.02 15.52
N THR A 31 28.52 13.84 14.77
CA THR A 31 29.85 14.30 15.20
C THR A 31 30.21 15.70 14.70
N GLY A 32 29.57 16.19 13.62
CA GLY A 32 29.93 17.43 12.93
C GLY A 32 31.28 17.38 12.22
N SER A 33 31.81 16.18 11.92
CA SER A 33 33.17 16.01 11.37
C SER A 33 33.30 14.77 10.50
N ILE A 34 33.88 14.92 9.30
CA ILE A 34 34.14 13.78 8.39
C ILE A 34 35.13 12.79 9.00
N SER A 35 36.16 13.27 9.70
CA SER A 35 37.18 12.38 10.27
C SER A 35 36.65 11.55 11.44
N ARG A 36 35.86 12.15 12.33
CA ARG A 36 35.17 11.42 13.41
C ARG A 36 34.06 10.54 12.87
N GLY A 37 33.27 11.03 11.92
CA GLY A 37 32.22 10.26 11.24
C GLY A 37 32.76 9.03 10.52
N ALA A 38 33.89 9.13 9.83
CA ALA A 38 34.55 8.00 9.18
C ALA A 38 34.97 6.90 10.17
N ARG A 39 35.53 7.29 11.34
CA ARG A 39 35.89 6.35 12.41
C ARG A 39 34.67 5.64 12.98
N LEU A 40 33.60 6.39 13.26
CA LEU A 40 32.36 5.85 13.81
C LEU A 40 31.63 4.94 12.80
N ALA A 41 31.75 5.24 11.50
CA ALA A 41 31.23 4.42 10.42
C ALA A 41 32.17 3.27 9.99
N GLU A 42 33.29 3.07 10.71
CA GLU A 42 34.28 2.01 10.47
C GLU A 42 34.89 2.02 9.06
N ILE A 43 35.14 3.20 8.50
CA ILE A 43 35.78 3.37 7.19
C ILE A 43 36.97 4.33 7.26
N SER A 44 37.90 4.20 6.29
CA SER A 44 39.03 5.12 6.21
C SER A 44 38.56 6.54 5.89
N TYR A 45 39.31 7.55 6.37
CA TYR A 45 39.02 8.95 6.05
C TYR A 45 38.97 9.20 4.53
N LYS A 46 39.90 8.62 3.77
CA LYS A 46 39.93 8.71 2.30
C LYS A 46 38.64 8.15 1.69
N THR A 47 38.22 6.95 2.13
CA THR A 47 36.98 6.32 1.67
C THR A 47 35.75 7.17 1.99
N ALA A 48 35.69 7.78 3.17
CA ALA A 48 34.60 8.68 3.54
C ALA A 48 34.57 9.92 2.64
N TRP A 49 35.74 10.49 2.37
CA TRP A 49 35.89 11.66 1.52
C TRP A 49 35.45 11.38 0.08
N ASP A 50 35.96 10.30 -0.51
CA ASP A 50 35.62 9.85 -1.87
C ASP A 50 34.11 9.57 -1.99
N ALA A 51 33.50 8.98 -0.95
CA ALA A 51 32.06 8.72 -0.93
C ALA A 51 31.23 10.01 -0.89
N ILE A 52 31.60 10.97 -0.04
CA ILE A 52 30.92 12.27 0.05
C ILE A 52 31.04 13.03 -1.26
N ASP A 53 32.24 13.06 -1.84
CA ASP A 53 32.51 13.74 -3.11
C ASP A 53 31.68 13.14 -4.24
N ALA A 54 31.66 11.80 -4.35
CA ALA A 54 30.84 11.09 -5.31
C ALA A 54 29.33 11.36 -5.12
N MET A 55 28.84 11.38 -3.87
CA MET A 55 27.43 11.68 -3.59
C MET A 55 27.06 13.11 -3.94
N ASN A 56 27.88 14.10 -3.55
CA ASN A 56 27.65 15.50 -3.90
C ASN A 56 27.69 15.73 -5.42
N THR A 57 28.57 15.01 -6.14
CA THR A 57 28.67 15.08 -7.60
C THR A 57 27.45 14.50 -8.30
N LEU A 58 26.85 13.44 -7.74
CA LEU A 58 25.69 12.75 -8.33
C LEU A 58 24.36 13.40 -7.97
N ALA A 59 24.29 14.10 -6.83
CA ALA A 59 23.07 14.72 -6.35
C ALA A 59 22.76 16.04 -7.08
N GLU A 60 21.48 16.40 -7.12
CA GLU A 60 21.04 17.71 -7.62
C GLU A 60 21.49 18.87 -6.71
N GLN A 61 21.68 18.59 -5.43
CA GLN A 61 22.11 19.54 -4.42
C GLN A 61 23.15 18.90 -3.50
N THR A 62 24.07 19.72 -2.99
CA THR A 62 25.08 19.29 -2.02
C THR A 62 24.44 18.57 -0.84
N ILE A 63 24.92 17.38 -0.50
CA ILE A 63 24.44 16.55 0.63
C ILE A 63 25.19 16.92 1.90
N VAL A 64 26.52 17.03 1.81
CA VAL A 64 27.39 17.39 2.95
C VAL A 64 28.15 18.66 2.60
N GLU A 65 27.96 19.68 3.42
CA GLU A 65 28.74 20.91 3.39
C GLU A 65 29.93 20.81 4.33
N ARG A 66 31.04 21.43 3.92
CA ARG A 66 32.26 21.50 4.70
C ARG A 66 32.47 22.94 5.13
N VAL A 67 32.70 23.13 6.42
CA VAL A 67 33.10 24.42 6.96
C VAL A 67 34.63 24.46 6.93
N ALA A 68 35.19 25.39 6.16
CA ALA A 68 36.64 25.58 6.09
C ALA A 68 37.20 25.87 7.49
N GLY A 69 38.28 25.16 7.85
CA GLY A 69 38.84 25.20 9.20
C GLY A 69 39.84 26.33 9.42
N GLY A 70 39.61 27.15 10.45
CA GLY A 70 40.66 27.89 11.15
C GLY A 70 41.36 27.04 12.21
N LYS A 71 42.02 27.67 13.20
CA LYS A 71 42.84 27.02 14.25
C LYS A 71 42.17 25.90 15.08
N GLY A 72 40.87 25.69 14.97
CA GLY A 72 40.11 24.63 15.65
C GLY A 72 39.69 23.44 14.77
N GLY A 73 40.08 23.41 13.49
CA GLY A 73 39.67 22.37 12.53
C GLY A 73 38.38 22.71 11.78
N GLY A 74 38.25 22.18 10.57
CA GLY A 74 37.05 22.33 9.75
C GLY A 74 35.92 21.42 10.20
N GLY A 75 34.67 21.87 10.06
CA GLY A 75 33.46 21.11 10.36
C GLY A 75 32.86 20.47 9.11
N ALA A 76 31.91 19.55 9.31
CA ALA A 76 31.05 19.07 8.23
C ALA A 76 29.65 18.79 8.76
N HIS A 77 28.65 19.20 7.98
CA HIS A 77 27.25 19.05 8.36
C HIS A 77 26.44 18.63 7.14
N LEU A 78 25.34 17.90 7.37
CA LEU A 78 24.39 17.67 6.30
C LEU A 78 23.64 18.95 5.99
N THR A 79 23.42 19.17 4.70
CA THR A 79 22.52 20.22 4.24
C THR A 79 21.07 19.82 4.54
N VAL A 80 20.14 20.74 4.31
CA VAL A 80 18.69 20.41 4.33
C VAL A 80 18.39 19.29 3.34
N TYR A 81 19.00 19.32 2.15
CA TYR A 81 18.85 18.27 1.15
C TYR A 81 19.41 16.92 1.63
N GLY A 82 20.61 16.92 2.22
CA GLY A 82 21.23 15.71 2.75
C GLY A 82 20.41 15.05 3.87
N ARG A 83 19.83 15.85 4.78
CA ARG A 83 18.90 15.34 5.79
C ARG A 83 17.61 14.78 5.19
N ARG A 84 17.05 15.43 4.17
CA ARG A 84 15.86 14.90 3.45
C ARG A 84 16.18 13.58 2.76
N MET A 85 17.36 13.46 2.14
CA MET A 85 17.82 12.22 1.50
C MET A 85 17.96 11.10 2.53
N LEU A 86 18.61 11.35 3.68
CA LEU A 86 18.69 10.37 4.77
C LEU A 86 17.30 9.91 5.23
N ARG A 87 16.37 10.85 5.41
CA ARG A 87 15.01 10.51 5.84
C ARG A 87 14.28 9.67 4.79
N LEU A 88 14.43 10.00 3.52
CA LEU A 88 13.85 9.22 2.42
C LEU A 88 14.42 7.80 2.39
N TYR A 89 15.75 7.65 2.52
CA TYR A 89 16.39 6.34 2.56
C TYR A 89 15.85 5.47 3.70
N GLN A 90 15.73 6.02 4.92
CA GLN A 90 15.14 5.32 6.07
C GLN A 90 13.67 4.91 5.85
N LEU A 91 12.88 5.76 5.18
CA LEU A 91 11.49 5.43 4.86
C LEU A 91 11.41 4.30 3.82
N LEU A 92 12.30 4.30 2.83
CA LEU A 92 12.39 3.24 1.84
C LEU A 92 12.79 1.90 2.48
N GLU A 93 13.73 1.89 3.43
CA GLU A 93 14.06 0.68 4.19
C GLU A 93 12.86 0.13 4.97
N GLN A 94 12.05 1.00 5.60
CA GLN A 94 10.83 0.56 6.29
C GLN A 94 9.78 0.01 5.33
N ILE A 95 9.59 0.64 4.16
CA ILE A 95 8.67 0.15 3.13
C ILE A 95 9.14 -1.22 2.62
N GLN A 96 10.44 -1.37 2.34
CA GLN A 96 11.03 -2.61 1.88
C GLN A 96 10.85 -3.75 2.90
N GLN A 97 11.08 -3.47 4.19
CA GLN A 97 10.88 -4.46 5.26
C GLN A 97 9.42 -4.88 5.35
N LYS A 98 8.48 -3.93 5.40
CA LYS A 98 7.04 -4.23 5.43
C LYS A 98 6.59 -5.05 4.22
N ALA A 99 7.08 -4.71 3.03
CA ALA A 99 6.76 -5.45 1.82
C ALA A 99 7.28 -6.90 1.88
N PHE A 100 8.43 -7.12 2.52
CA PHE A 100 8.97 -8.46 2.73
C PHE A 100 8.20 -9.25 3.79
N ASP A 101 7.77 -8.61 4.87
CA ASP A 101 7.02 -9.28 5.94
C ASP A 101 5.69 -9.87 5.40
N VAL A 102 5.03 -9.20 4.45
CA VAL A 102 3.83 -9.71 3.74
C VAL A 102 4.10 -11.03 3.02
N LEU A 103 5.32 -11.27 2.50
CA LEU A 103 5.68 -12.53 1.85
C LEU A 103 5.66 -13.73 2.82
N GLN A 104 5.79 -13.49 4.12
CA GLN A 104 5.85 -14.54 5.14
C GLN A 104 4.46 -14.94 5.66
N GLU A 105 3.46 -14.06 5.52
CA GLU A 105 2.15 -14.22 6.16
C GLU A 105 1.07 -14.81 5.24
N ASP A 106 1.19 -14.66 3.92
CA ASP A 106 0.09 -14.95 2.98
C ASP A 106 0.33 -16.15 2.04
N ASN A 107 -0.72 -16.96 1.85
CA ASN A 107 -0.78 -18.08 0.89
C ASN A 107 -1.38 -17.65 -0.47
N GLN A 108 -1.47 -16.34 -0.75
CA GLN A 108 -2.09 -15.79 -1.96
C GLN A 108 -1.05 -15.21 -2.95
N PRO A 109 -1.29 -15.33 -4.27
CA PRO A 109 -0.33 -14.90 -5.29
C PRO A 109 -0.10 -13.38 -5.30
N LEU A 110 1.17 -12.97 -5.33
CA LEU A 110 1.62 -11.57 -5.51
C LEU A 110 1.63 -11.17 -6.98
N ASN A 111 0.50 -11.34 -7.66
CA ASN A 111 0.40 -11.13 -9.10
C ASN A 111 0.06 -9.68 -9.50
N SER A 112 -0.19 -8.78 -8.55
CA SER A 112 -0.52 -7.36 -8.82
C SER A 112 0.18 -6.41 -7.83
N LEU A 113 0.73 -5.31 -8.36
CA LEU A 113 1.40 -4.29 -7.56
C LEU A 113 0.41 -3.52 -6.65
N PRO A 114 -0.80 -3.12 -7.09
CA PRO A 114 -1.79 -2.51 -6.22
C PRO A 114 -2.27 -3.43 -5.09
N GLY A 115 -2.46 -4.73 -5.39
CA GLY A 115 -2.83 -5.72 -4.39
C GLY A 115 -1.72 -5.98 -3.37
N ALA A 116 -0.45 -5.92 -3.79
CA ALA A 116 0.69 -5.98 -2.88
C ALA A 116 0.81 -4.71 -2.03
N ILE A 117 0.66 -3.52 -2.63
CA ILE A 117 0.77 -2.22 -1.95
C ILE A 117 -0.36 -2.02 -0.94
N SER A 118 -1.61 -2.40 -1.26
CA SER A 118 -2.74 -2.22 -0.34
C SER A 118 -2.54 -2.95 0.99
N ARG A 119 -1.88 -4.12 0.97
CA ARG A 119 -1.63 -4.94 2.15
C ARG A 119 -0.71 -4.28 3.17
N PHE A 120 0.29 -3.50 2.74
CA PHE A 120 1.24 -2.85 3.67
C PHE A 120 1.14 -1.31 3.74
N SER A 121 0.53 -0.64 2.76
CA SER A 121 0.52 0.83 2.68
C SER A 121 -0.75 1.48 3.23
N LEU A 122 -1.93 1.06 2.77
CA LEU A 122 -3.19 1.75 3.07
C LEU A 122 -4.16 0.84 3.81
N GLN A 123 -4.18 0.97 5.14
CA GLN A 123 -5.18 0.32 5.96
C GLN A 123 -6.48 1.12 5.89
N THR A 124 -7.55 0.48 5.40
CA THR A 124 -8.88 1.09 5.35
C THR A 124 -9.83 0.33 6.26
N SER A 125 -10.83 1.01 6.82
CA SER A 125 -11.89 0.33 7.57
C SER A 125 -12.87 -0.44 6.68
N ALA A 126 -12.67 -0.45 5.35
CA ALA A 126 -13.46 -1.28 4.46
C ALA A 126 -12.97 -2.71 4.61
N ARG A 127 -13.83 -3.57 5.15
CA ARG A 127 -13.50 -4.97 5.47
C ARG A 127 -13.42 -5.86 4.24
N ASN A 128 -13.92 -5.38 3.10
CA ASN A 128 -13.87 -6.08 1.84
C ASN A 128 -12.98 -5.26 0.90
N GLN A 129 -11.90 -5.87 0.44
CA GLN A 129 -10.95 -5.26 -0.49
C GLN A 129 -10.68 -6.26 -1.60
N LEU A 130 -11.36 -6.07 -2.74
CA LEU A 130 -11.34 -7.04 -3.85
C LEU A 130 -10.48 -6.50 -4.98
N SER A 131 -9.49 -7.29 -5.41
CA SER A 131 -8.59 -6.89 -6.49
C SER A 131 -9.17 -7.29 -7.84
N GLY A 132 -9.09 -6.38 -8.82
CA GLY A 132 -9.59 -6.64 -10.16
C GLY A 132 -9.02 -5.68 -11.21
N THR A 133 -9.44 -5.88 -12.45
CA THR A 133 -9.08 -5.05 -13.60
C THR A 133 -10.33 -4.43 -14.20
N VAL A 134 -10.25 -3.16 -14.59
CA VAL A 134 -11.36 -2.46 -15.26
C VAL A 134 -11.60 -3.10 -16.62
N ALA A 135 -12.77 -3.69 -16.81
CA ALA A 135 -13.18 -4.29 -18.07
C ALA A 135 -13.80 -3.25 -19.02
N ASP A 136 -14.59 -2.33 -18.46
CA ASP A 136 -15.25 -1.28 -19.24
C ASP A 136 -15.55 -0.04 -18.37
N ARG A 137 -15.72 1.11 -19.02
CA ARG A 137 -16.09 2.39 -18.41
C ARG A 137 -17.08 3.10 -19.32
N HIS A 138 -18.26 3.36 -18.80
CA HIS A 138 -19.29 4.15 -19.47
C HIS A 138 -19.46 5.50 -18.77
N SER A 139 -19.36 6.57 -19.56
CA SER A 139 -19.55 7.93 -19.07
C SER A 139 -20.97 8.40 -19.38
N ASP A 140 -21.72 8.78 -18.34
CA ASP A 140 -23.09 9.34 -18.48
C ASP A 140 -23.20 10.64 -17.67
N GLY A 141 -22.36 11.62 -18.03
CA GLY A 141 -22.33 12.92 -17.39
C GLY A 141 -21.54 12.94 -16.09
N VAL A 142 -22.17 13.31 -14.97
CA VAL A 142 -21.48 13.53 -13.67
C VAL A 142 -21.03 12.21 -13.04
N LEU A 143 -21.81 11.16 -13.25
CA LEU A 143 -21.53 9.81 -12.77
C LEU A 143 -21.11 8.93 -13.94
N GLU A 144 -20.26 7.98 -13.63
CA GLU A 144 -19.75 7.00 -14.59
C GLU A 144 -19.85 5.63 -13.96
N THR A 145 -20.24 4.66 -14.77
CA THR A 145 -20.29 3.26 -14.37
C THR A 145 -19.08 2.54 -14.93
N ILE A 146 -18.29 1.95 -14.05
CA ILE A 146 -17.17 1.10 -14.41
C ILE A 146 -17.50 -0.34 -14.08
N THR A 147 -17.11 -1.26 -14.96
CA THR A 147 -17.20 -2.69 -14.71
C THR A 147 -15.81 -3.19 -14.36
N VAL A 148 -15.66 -3.77 -13.18
CA VAL A 148 -14.40 -4.38 -12.72
C VAL A 148 -14.54 -5.89 -12.81
N LEU A 149 -13.62 -6.54 -13.52
CA LEU A 149 -13.47 -7.99 -13.52
C LEU A 149 -12.53 -8.37 -12.38
N LEU A 150 -13.00 -9.15 -11.41
CA LEU A 150 -12.18 -9.58 -10.28
C LEU A 150 -11.07 -10.54 -10.72
N SER A 151 -10.14 -10.79 -9.80
CA SER A 151 -8.95 -11.63 -10.03
C SER A 151 -9.28 -13.07 -10.46
N ASP A 152 -10.50 -13.54 -10.20
CA ASP A 152 -11.00 -14.85 -10.65
C ASP A 152 -11.38 -14.91 -12.14
N LYS A 153 -11.29 -13.77 -12.84
CA LYS A 153 -11.60 -13.61 -14.27
C LYS A 153 -13.05 -13.96 -14.66
N HIS A 154 -13.94 -14.10 -13.68
CA HIS A 154 -15.35 -14.43 -13.91
C HIS A 154 -16.29 -13.43 -13.25
N THR A 155 -16.00 -13.04 -12.01
CA THR A 155 -16.87 -12.16 -11.23
C THR A 155 -16.74 -10.72 -11.71
N ARG A 156 -17.87 -10.10 -12.03
CA ARG A 156 -17.95 -8.69 -12.46
C ARG A 156 -18.61 -7.85 -11.39
N VAL A 157 -18.01 -6.71 -11.09
CA VAL A 157 -18.53 -5.72 -10.13
C VAL A 157 -18.77 -4.42 -10.88
N GLN A 158 -20.00 -3.93 -10.87
CA GLN A 158 -20.32 -2.59 -11.35
C GLN A 158 -20.12 -1.58 -10.21
N VAL A 159 -19.39 -0.52 -10.52
CA VAL A 159 -19.05 0.54 -9.56
C VAL A 159 -19.39 1.87 -10.21
N THR A 160 -20.11 2.71 -9.48
CA THR A 160 -20.36 4.09 -9.92
C THR A 160 -19.36 5.03 -9.26
N ILE A 161 -18.73 5.87 -10.07
CA ILE A 161 -17.78 6.91 -9.62
C ILE A 161 -18.16 8.26 -10.22
N THR A 162 -17.62 9.34 -9.67
CA THR A 162 -17.73 10.65 -10.33
C THR A 162 -16.78 10.72 -11.52
N HIS A 163 -17.16 11.45 -12.56
CA HIS A 163 -16.31 11.68 -13.74
C HIS A 163 -14.91 12.20 -13.35
N GLY A 164 -14.84 13.21 -12.47
CA GLY A 164 -13.55 13.73 -11.98
C GLY A 164 -12.72 12.73 -11.18
N SER A 165 -13.34 11.72 -10.54
CA SER A 165 -12.59 10.61 -9.94
C SER A 165 -12.06 9.66 -11.01
N GLY A 166 -12.84 9.38 -12.06
CA GLY A 166 -12.42 8.62 -13.22
C GLY A 166 -11.19 9.23 -13.91
N GLU A 167 -11.18 10.55 -14.11
CA GLU A 167 -10.02 11.27 -14.68
C GLU A 167 -8.82 11.27 -13.73
N ARG A 168 -9.00 11.69 -12.48
CA ARG A 168 -7.90 11.81 -11.49
C ARG A 168 -7.24 10.47 -11.20
N LEU A 169 -8.04 9.40 -11.10
CA LEU A 169 -7.55 8.04 -10.93
C LEU A 169 -7.19 7.40 -12.26
N GLN A 170 -7.28 8.10 -13.39
CA GLN A 170 -6.97 7.62 -14.74
C GLN A 170 -7.58 6.24 -15.02
N ILE A 171 -8.88 6.09 -14.76
CA ILE A 171 -9.60 4.83 -14.95
C ILE A 171 -9.80 4.57 -16.44
N MET A 172 -9.21 3.48 -16.91
CA MET A 172 -9.25 3.02 -18.31
C MET A 172 -9.34 1.50 -18.33
N PRO A 173 -9.80 0.88 -19.44
CA PRO A 173 -9.76 -0.57 -19.60
C PRO A 173 -8.37 -1.14 -19.26
N ASP A 174 -8.37 -2.36 -18.72
CA ASP A 174 -7.21 -3.12 -18.24
C ASP A 174 -6.47 -2.53 -17.03
N LYS A 175 -6.91 -1.38 -16.51
CA LYS A 175 -6.32 -0.82 -15.29
C LYS A 175 -6.63 -1.69 -14.08
N GLU A 176 -5.58 -2.04 -13.34
CA GLU A 176 -5.72 -2.69 -12.03
C GLU A 176 -6.29 -1.72 -10.98
N VAL A 177 -7.28 -2.19 -10.23
CA VAL A 177 -7.99 -1.43 -9.20
C VAL A 177 -8.30 -2.30 -7.99
N LEU A 178 -8.52 -1.64 -6.85
CA LEU A 178 -9.01 -2.25 -5.62
C LEU A 178 -10.42 -1.74 -5.34
N VAL A 179 -11.39 -2.65 -5.27
CA VAL A 179 -12.77 -2.32 -4.90
C VAL A 179 -12.89 -2.40 -3.38
N LEU A 180 -13.21 -1.26 -2.76
CA LEU A 180 -13.35 -1.14 -1.30
C LEU A 180 -14.84 -1.13 -0.93
N ILE A 181 -15.29 -2.14 -0.19
CA ILE A 181 -16.69 -2.26 0.23
C ILE A 181 -16.76 -2.34 1.77
N LYS A 182 -17.56 -1.46 2.37
CA LYS A 182 -17.83 -1.49 3.81
C LYS A 182 -18.68 -2.73 4.15
N ALA A 183 -18.34 -3.41 5.26
CA ALA A 183 -19.13 -4.52 5.77
C ALA A 183 -20.63 -4.22 5.94
N PRO A 184 -21.05 -3.06 6.50
CA PRO A 184 -22.48 -2.74 6.62
C PRO A 184 -23.20 -2.49 5.29
N TRP A 185 -22.50 -2.41 4.16
CA TRP A 185 -23.14 -2.27 2.85
C TRP A 185 -23.49 -3.63 2.24
N LEU A 186 -22.83 -4.72 2.63
CA LEU A 186 -23.19 -6.05 2.14
C LEU A 186 -24.50 -6.53 2.79
N LYS A 187 -25.49 -6.93 1.98
CA LYS A 187 -26.71 -7.62 2.41
C LYS A 187 -26.62 -9.10 2.07
N VAL A 188 -26.83 -9.94 3.07
CA VAL A 188 -26.87 -11.39 2.86
C VAL A 188 -28.31 -11.85 2.62
N HIS A 189 -28.52 -12.56 1.52
CA HIS A 189 -29.81 -13.12 1.11
C HIS A 189 -29.67 -14.63 0.84
N PRO A 190 -30.67 -15.46 1.19
CA PRO A 190 -30.63 -16.90 0.93
C PRO A 190 -30.87 -17.26 -0.55
N ARG A 191 -31.32 -16.30 -1.36
CA ARG A 191 -31.61 -16.45 -2.80
C ARG A 191 -31.22 -15.15 -3.52
N PRO A 192 -30.93 -15.21 -4.84
CA PRO A 192 -30.67 -14.02 -5.64
C PRO A 192 -31.77 -12.97 -5.50
N ALA A 193 -31.39 -11.70 -5.36
CA ALA A 193 -32.31 -10.59 -5.05
C ALA A 193 -32.56 -9.62 -6.22
N GLY A 194 -32.09 -9.95 -7.43
CA GLY A 194 -32.22 -9.08 -8.62
C GLY A 194 -31.42 -7.75 -8.64
N GLU A 195 -30.67 -7.43 -7.59
CA GLU A 195 -29.70 -6.32 -7.51
C GLU A 195 -28.55 -6.43 -8.55
N GLU A 196 -27.89 -5.31 -8.85
CA GLU A 196 -26.84 -5.20 -9.88
C GLU A 196 -25.57 -6.00 -9.55
N ASN A 197 -25.05 -5.86 -8.32
CA ASN A 197 -23.89 -6.61 -7.83
C ASN A 197 -24.36 -7.78 -6.96
N GLN A 198 -24.11 -9.02 -7.40
CA GLN A 198 -24.41 -10.20 -6.60
C GLN A 198 -23.36 -11.29 -6.77
N PHE A 199 -22.93 -11.88 -5.65
CA PHE A 199 -21.84 -12.86 -5.65
C PHE A 199 -22.22 -14.11 -4.88
N PRO A 200 -22.18 -15.32 -5.48
CA PRO A 200 -22.42 -16.56 -4.76
C PRO A 200 -21.35 -16.72 -3.69
N VAL A 201 -21.81 -16.95 -2.46
CA VAL A 201 -20.92 -17.11 -1.31
C VAL A 201 -21.34 -18.28 -0.43
N THR A 202 -20.37 -18.79 0.32
CA THR A 202 -20.59 -19.75 1.40
C THR A 202 -20.26 -19.08 2.74
N ILE A 203 -21.15 -19.17 3.71
CA ILE A 203 -20.89 -18.63 5.06
C ILE A 203 -19.82 -19.49 5.73
N SER A 204 -18.75 -18.85 6.19
CA SER A 204 -17.64 -19.49 6.89
C SER A 204 -17.67 -19.26 8.41
N ALA A 205 -18.14 -18.09 8.87
CA ALA A 205 -18.31 -17.80 10.29
C ALA A 205 -19.42 -16.77 10.54
N ILE A 206 -20.03 -16.86 11.72
CA ILE A 206 -21.02 -15.89 12.21
C ILE A 206 -20.64 -15.52 13.64
N THR A 207 -20.46 -14.22 13.89
CA THR A 207 -20.13 -13.66 15.21
C THR A 207 -21.24 -12.71 15.64
N PRO A 208 -22.16 -13.15 16.52
CA PRO A 208 -23.21 -12.29 17.04
C PRO A 208 -22.64 -11.17 17.93
N GLY A 209 -23.22 -9.98 17.84
CA GLY A 209 -22.89 -8.84 18.68
C GLY A 209 -24.15 -8.06 19.09
N HIS A 210 -24.01 -7.18 20.07
CA HIS A 210 -25.14 -6.41 20.61
C HIS A 210 -25.75 -5.44 19.59
N THR A 211 -24.92 -4.83 18.74
CA THR A 211 -25.34 -3.81 17.76
C THR A 211 -25.53 -4.38 16.35
N GLY A 212 -25.23 -5.66 16.15
CA GLY A 212 -25.30 -6.33 14.86
C GLY A 212 -24.54 -7.65 14.87
N THR A 213 -24.68 -8.41 13.79
CA THR A 213 -24.00 -9.70 13.59
C THR A 213 -22.95 -9.56 12.50
N GLU A 214 -21.72 -9.94 12.79
CA GLU A 214 -20.67 -10.07 11.77
C GLU A 214 -20.79 -11.43 11.08
N VAL A 215 -20.73 -11.44 9.76
CA VAL A 215 -20.79 -12.65 8.95
C VAL A 215 -19.60 -12.68 8.01
N LEU A 216 -18.76 -13.70 8.14
CA LEU A 216 -17.68 -14.00 7.20
C LEU A 216 -18.18 -15.00 6.16
N MET A 217 -17.83 -14.74 4.91
CA MET A 217 -18.30 -15.49 3.76
C MET A 217 -17.14 -15.71 2.78
N GLN A 218 -17.12 -16.83 2.07
CA GLN A 218 -16.15 -17.12 1.03
C GLN A 218 -16.80 -17.03 -0.35
N LEU A 219 -16.14 -16.31 -1.26
CA LEU A 219 -16.41 -16.33 -2.69
C LEU A 219 -15.89 -17.64 -3.31
N ALA A 220 -16.37 -17.96 -4.51
CA ALA A 220 -15.93 -19.17 -5.24
C ALA A 220 -14.42 -19.19 -5.52
N ASN A 221 -13.78 -18.03 -5.58
CA ASN A 221 -12.34 -17.86 -5.79
C ASN A 221 -11.51 -17.95 -4.49
N GLY A 222 -12.14 -18.20 -3.34
CA GLY A 222 -11.49 -18.29 -2.03
C GLY A 222 -11.28 -16.96 -1.31
N GLU A 223 -11.60 -15.81 -1.93
CA GLU A 223 -11.57 -14.52 -1.24
C GLU A 223 -12.63 -14.48 -0.14
N THR A 224 -12.29 -13.84 0.99
CA THR A 224 -13.21 -13.70 2.12
C THR A 224 -13.89 -12.33 2.09
N LEU A 225 -15.21 -12.35 2.21
CA LEU A 225 -16.06 -11.18 2.43
C LEU A 225 -16.54 -11.13 3.88
N CYS A 226 -16.74 -9.92 4.38
CA CYS A 226 -17.27 -9.60 5.69
C CYS A 226 -18.49 -8.69 5.53
N ALA A 227 -19.63 -9.13 6.05
CA ALA A 227 -20.85 -8.33 6.16
C ALA A 227 -21.15 -8.01 7.62
N THR A 228 -21.80 -6.87 7.87
CA THR A 228 -22.35 -6.52 9.19
C THR A 228 -23.85 -6.37 9.05
N LEU A 229 -24.60 -7.26 9.71
CA LEU A 229 -26.06 -7.29 9.65
C LEU A 229 -26.68 -6.64 10.87
N PRO A 230 -27.79 -5.91 10.72
CA PRO A 230 -28.51 -5.35 11.87
C PRO A 230 -29.07 -6.46 12.78
N PRO A 231 -29.31 -6.19 14.07
CA PRO A 231 -29.73 -7.20 15.06
C PRO A 231 -30.98 -7.99 14.67
N GLU A 232 -31.88 -7.37 13.91
CA GLU A 232 -33.15 -7.92 13.46
C GLU A 232 -32.99 -9.03 12.39
N ARG A 233 -31.85 -9.09 11.71
CA ARG A 233 -31.53 -10.13 10.72
C ARG A 233 -30.65 -11.20 11.34
N GLN A 234 -31.27 -12.24 11.90
CA GLN A 234 -30.56 -13.45 12.31
C GLN A 234 -30.42 -14.41 11.13
N ILE A 235 -29.18 -14.84 10.88
CA ILE A 235 -28.87 -15.90 9.92
C ILE A 235 -28.55 -17.16 10.70
N SER A 236 -29.29 -18.24 10.41
CA SER A 236 -29.00 -19.56 10.96
C SER A 236 -28.00 -20.30 10.05
N PRO A 237 -27.01 -21.04 10.60
CA PRO A 237 -25.95 -21.71 9.83
C PRO A 237 -26.42 -22.92 9.00
N LYS A 238 -27.72 -23.09 8.75
CA LYS A 238 -28.21 -24.16 7.87
C LYS A 238 -27.95 -23.78 6.41
N VAL A 239 -26.77 -24.17 5.94
CA VAL A 239 -26.37 -24.11 4.53
C VAL A 239 -27.09 -25.20 3.73
N SER A 240 -27.66 -24.80 2.60
CA SER A 240 -27.83 -25.60 1.38
C SER A 240 -27.58 -24.64 0.19
N PRO A 241 -27.12 -25.15 -0.97
CA PRO A 241 -25.95 -24.68 -1.74
C PRO A 241 -26.14 -23.34 -2.49
N PRO A 242 -25.08 -22.80 -3.13
CA PRO A 242 -24.67 -21.39 -3.06
C PRO A 242 -25.65 -20.48 -3.82
N GLY A 243 -25.99 -19.36 -3.17
CA GLY A 243 -26.83 -18.31 -3.75
C GLY A 243 -26.14 -16.96 -3.62
N PRO A 244 -26.23 -16.08 -4.63
CA PRO A 244 -25.51 -14.82 -4.67
C PRO A 244 -26.07 -13.72 -3.76
N VAL A 245 -25.16 -13.02 -3.08
CA VAL A 245 -25.33 -12.00 -2.01
C VAL A 245 -25.05 -10.61 -2.58
N SER A 246 -25.85 -9.59 -2.21
CA SER A 246 -25.93 -8.26 -2.86
C SER A 246 -25.75 -7.07 -1.91
N THR A 247 -25.43 -5.87 -2.41
CA THR A 247 -25.33 -4.59 -1.66
C THR A 247 -26.34 -3.56 -2.18
N PRO A 248 -26.89 -2.63 -1.37
CA PRO A 248 -27.73 -1.55 -1.87
C PRO A 248 -26.91 -0.47 -2.60
N PRO A 249 -27.56 0.35 -3.45
CA PRO A 249 -27.02 1.62 -3.89
C PRO A 249 -26.80 2.55 -2.69
N MET A 250 -25.75 3.39 -2.73
CA MET A 250 -25.50 4.39 -1.70
C MET A 250 -26.72 5.32 -1.53
N PRO A 251 -27.06 5.73 -0.29
CA PRO A 251 -28.13 6.69 -0.08
C PRO A 251 -27.70 8.08 -0.57
N TYR A 252 -28.58 8.72 -1.33
CA TYR A 252 -28.59 10.17 -1.49
C TYR A 252 -28.61 10.83 -0.10
N TRP A 253 -27.70 11.78 0.13
CA TRP A 253 -27.74 12.64 1.31
C TRP A 253 -28.87 13.67 1.13
N PRO A 254 -29.80 13.86 2.09
CA PRO A 254 -30.72 14.98 2.07
C PRO A 254 -29.97 16.27 2.45
N ALA A 255 -30.45 17.40 1.92
CA ALA A 255 -29.89 18.75 2.01
C ALA A 255 -29.44 19.20 3.41
#